data_AF-A0A1G7EHR0-F1
#
_entry.id   AF-A0A1G7EHR0-F1
#
_cell.length_a   1.000
_cell.length_b   1.000
_cell.length_c   1.000
_cell.angle_alpha   90.00
_cell.angle_beta   90.00
_cell.angle_gamma   90.00
#
_symmetry.space_group_name_H-M   'P 1'
#
loop_
_entity.id
_entity.type
_entity.pdbx_description
1 polymer ?
#
loop_
_entity_poly.entity_id
_entity_poly.type
_entity_poly.pdbx_seq_one_letter_code
_entity_poly.pdbx_strand_id
1 'polypeptide(L)'
;MELEIYEALTAVNVPADKARAVVDSINKEIDKRYSLHAAQLATRGDLHEAKGALEVKIAQAQAEIIKWCIGSMFAAVGLFATITKLWH
;
A
#
# COMPACT_ATOMS: atom_id res chain seq x y z
N MET A 1 12.61 -27.73 -7.02
CA MET A 1 12.19 -27.36 -8.38
C MET A 1 13.32 -27.42 -9.40
N GLU A 2 14.38 -26.61 -9.29
CA GLU A 2 15.50 -26.66 -10.28
C GLU A 2 16.14 -28.05 -10.40
N LEU A 3 16.43 -28.67 -9.24
CA LEU A 3 17.03 -30.01 -9.19
C LEU A 3 16.09 -31.10 -9.74
N GLU A 4 14.78 -30.99 -9.45
CA GLU A 4 13.76 -31.97 -9.86
C GLU A 4 13.55 -31.96 -11.39
N ILE A 5 13.54 -30.78 -12.01
CA ILE A 5 13.42 -30.65 -13.47
C ILE A 5 14.71 -31.14 -14.15
N TYR A 6 15.87 -30.80 -13.59
CA TYR A 6 17.15 -31.31 -14.08
C TYR A 6 17.22 -32.84 -14.04
N GLU A 7 16.86 -33.43 -12.90
CA GLU A 7 16.82 -34.88 -12.70
C GLU A 7 15.84 -35.56 -13.66
N ALA A 8 14.64 -35.00 -13.84
CA ALA A 8 13.65 -35.50 -14.79
C ALA A 8 14.15 -35.47 -16.24
N LEU A 9 14.86 -34.40 -16.65
CA LEU A 9 15.44 -34.28 -17.99
C LEU A 9 16.57 -35.30 -18.20
N THR A 10 17.42 -35.50 -17.19
CA THR A 10 18.47 -36.53 -17.26
C THR A 10 17.90 -37.95 -17.26
N ALA A 11 16.78 -38.19 -16.57
CA ALA A 11 16.11 -39.50 -16.55
C ALA A 11 15.53 -39.90 -17.92
N VAL A 12 15.29 -38.94 -18.82
CA VAL A 12 14.88 -39.18 -20.22
C VAL A 12 16.05 -39.00 -21.21
N ASN A 13 17.30 -39.18 -20.75
CA ASN A 13 18.52 -39.12 -21.56
C ASN A 13 18.82 -37.77 -22.22
N VAL A 14 18.34 -36.65 -21.66
CA VAL A 14 18.81 -35.34 -22.10
C VAL A 14 20.25 -35.12 -21.61
N PRO A 15 21.19 -34.70 -22.49
CA PRO A 15 22.55 -34.37 -22.08
C PRO A 15 22.59 -33.33 -20.96
N ALA A 16 23.46 -33.51 -19.97
CA ALA A 16 23.55 -32.67 -18.77
C ALA A 16 23.63 -31.16 -19.10
N ASP A 17 24.40 -30.81 -20.12
CA ASP A 17 24.61 -29.43 -20.58
C ASP A 17 23.29 -28.81 -21.10
N LYS A 18 22.49 -29.60 -21.82
CA LYS A 18 21.18 -29.19 -22.33
C LYS A 18 20.12 -29.17 -21.24
N ALA A 19 20.17 -30.12 -20.31
CA ALA A 19 19.26 -30.15 -19.16
C ALA A 19 19.45 -28.91 -18.29
N ARG A 20 20.70 -28.50 -18.02
CA ARG A 20 21.01 -27.23 -17.34
C ARG A 20 20.49 -26.03 -18.11
N ALA A 21 20.77 -25.94 -19.41
CA ALA A 21 20.31 -24.82 -20.21
C ALA A 21 18.78 -24.65 -20.21
N VAL A 22 18.03 -25.76 -20.19
CA VAL A 22 16.56 -25.73 -20.10
C VAL A 22 16.10 -25.23 -18.72
N VAL A 23 16.69 -25.76 -17.64
CA VAL A 23 16.37 -25.32 -16.28
C VAL A 23 16.67 -23.83 -16.10
N ASP A 24 17.85 -23.38 -16.52
CA ASP A 24 18.26 -21.97 -16.45
C ASP A 24 17.32 -21.06 -17.26
N SER A 25 16.89 -21.50 -18.44
CA SER A 25 15.93 -20.75 -19.26
C SER A 25 14.56 -20.65 -18.59
N ILE A 26 14.11 -21.70 -17.91
CA ILE A 26 12.83 -21.72 -17.19
C ILE A 26 12.89 -20.78 -15.99
N ASN A 27 13.94 -20.86 -15.17
CA ASN A 27 14.10 -19.99 -14.00
C ASN A 27 14.15 -18.51 -14.41
N LYS A 28 14.89 -18.20 -15.47
CA LYS A 28 14.97 -16.83 -15.99
C LYS A 28 13.61 -16.27 -16.43
N GLU A 29 12.77 -17.09 -17.06
CA GLU A 29 11.43 -16.68 -17.49
C GLU A 29 10.47 -16.58 -16.30
N ILE A 30 10.59 -17.47 -15.31
CA ILE A 30 9.84 -17.43 -14.05
C ILE A 30 10.16 -16.13 -13.29
N ASP A 31 11.44 -15.83 -13.06
CA ASP A 31 11.89 -14.62 -12.37
C ASP A 31 11.42 -13.35 -13.09
N LYS A 32 11.52 -13.34 -14.43
CA LYS A 32 11.03 -12.21 -15.22
C LYS A 32 9.53 -11.96 -15.01
N ARG A 33 8.70 -13.01 -15.00
CA ARG A 33 7.25 -12.87 -14.74
C ARG A 33 6.95 -12.47 -13.30
N TYR A 34 7.65 -13.05 -12.32
CA TYR A 34 7.48 -12.68 -10.91
C TYR A 34 7.88 -11.23 -10.66
N SER A 35 8.99 -10.76 -11.23
CA SER A 35 9.41 -9.36 -11.11
C SER A 35 8.39 -8.37 -11.70
N LEU A 36 7.74 -8.74 -12.82
CA LEU A 36 6.72 -7.92 -13.47
C LEU A 36 5.45 -7.80 -12.60
N HIS A 37 5.06 -8.88 -11.93
CA HIS A 37 3.83 -8.93 -11.12
C HIS A 37 4.06 -8.49 -9.67
N ALA A 38 5.26 -8.64 -9.13
CA ALA A 38 5.61 -8.17 -7.79
C ALA A 38 5.43 -6.65 -7.65
N ALA A 39 5.74 -5.88 -8.70
CA ALA A 39 5.57 -4.43 -8.70
C ALA A 39 4.09 -3.97 -8.75
N GLN A 40 3.15 -4.85 -9.10
CA GLN A 40 1.72 -4.54 -9.17
C GLN A 40 0.97 -4.85 -7.88
N LEU A 41 1.59 -5.58 -6.94
CA LEU A 41 0.94 -6.03 -5.72
C LEU A 41 1.47 -5.21 -4.54
N ALA A 42 0.55 -4.53 -3.84
CA ALA A 42 0.87 -3.94 -2.54
C ALA A 42 1.15 -5.07 -1.53
N THR A 43 2.28 -5.00 -0.84
CA THR A 43 2.60 -5.92 0.25
C THR A 43 1.75 -5.60 1.47
N ARG A 44 1.71 -6.52 2.44
CA ARG A 44 1.06 -6.27 3.73
C ARG A 44 1.72 -5.10 4.48
N GLY A 45 3.01 -4.87 4.26
CA GLY A 45 3.74 -3.71 4.80
C GLY A 45 3.23 -2.41 4.21
N ASP A 46 3.13 -2.33 2.88
CA ASP A 46 2.63 -1.14 2.17
C ASP A 46 1.20 -0.80 2.59
N LEU A 47 0.35 -1.82 2.78
CA LEU A 47 -1.02 -1.63 3.24
C LEU A 47 -1.08 -1.14 4.69
N HIS A 48 -0.20 -1.65 5.55
CA HIS A 48 -0.12 -1.21 6.95
C HIS A 48 0.35 0.25 7.05
N GLU A 49 1.35 0.63 6.26
CA GLU A 49 1.81 2.02 6.16
C GLU A 49 0.71 2.94 5.62
N ALA A 50 0.05 2.55 4.53
CA ALA A 50 -1.06 3.31 3.96
C ALA A 50 -2.21 3.50 4.96
N LYS A 51 -2.56 2.45 5.71
CA LYS A 51 -3.58 2.50 6.77
C LYS A 51 -3.16 3.45 7.89
N GLY A 52 -1.93 3.35 8.38
CA GLY A 52 -1.43 4.25 9.43
C GLY A 52 -1.43 5.72 8.99
N ALA A 53 -0.98 5.99 7.76
CA ALA A 53 -1.02 7.33 7.17
C ALA A 53 -2.45 7.86 7.04
N LEU A 54 -3.41 6.99 6.69
CA LEU A 54 -4.83 7.34 6.61
C LEU A 54 -5.41 7.68 7.99
N GLU A 55 -5.13 6.87 9.01
CA GLU A 55 -5.57 7.10 10.39
C GLU A 55 -5.07 8.45 10.93
N VAL A 56 -3.81 8.80 10.67
CA VAL A 56 -3.24 10.11 11.03
C VAL A 56 -3.97 11.25 10.33
N LYS A 57 -4.21 11.14 9.01
CA LYS A 57 -4.92 12.17 8.24
C LYS A 57 -6.36 12.35 8.73
N ILE A 58 -7.04 11.26 9.09
CA ILE A 58 -8.40 11.31 9.65
C ILE A 58 -8.38 12.04 11.00
N ALA A 59 -7.45 11.70 11.89
CA ALA A 59 -7.33 12.36 13.18
C ALA A 59 -7.05 13.87 13.04
N GLN A 60 -6.16 14.25 12.11
CA GLN A 60 -5.88 15.65 11.81
C GLN A 60 -7.11 16.39 11.26
N ALA A 61 -7.83 15.77 10.32
CA ALA A 61 -9.06 16.36 9.76
C ALA A 61 -10.14 16.54 10.83
N GLN A 62 -10.33 15.56 11.71
CA GLN A 62 -11.26 15.66 12.83
C GLN A 62 -10.88 16.80 13.78
N ALA A 63 -9.59 16.95 14.12
CA ALA A 63 -9.12 18.01 14.98
C ALA A 63 -9.36 19.41 14.37
N GLU A 64 -9.09 19.60 13.09
CA GLU A 64 -9.35 20.87 12.40
C GLU A 64 -10.85 21.17 12.32
N ILE A 65 -11.70 20.17 12.03
CA ILE A 65 -13.16 20.34 12.05
C ILE A 65 -13.60 20.81 13.43
N ILE A 66 -13.17 20.15 14.50
CA ILE A 66 -13.54 20.52 15.88
C ILE A 66 -13.10 21.95 16.20
N LYS A 67 -11.86 22.31 15.86
CA LYS A 67 -11.31 23.65 16.08
C LYS A 67 -12.15 24.73 15.40
N TRP A 68 -12.52 24.55 14.14
CA TRP A 68 -13.33 25.54 13.40
C TRP A 68 -14.81 25.53 13.83
N CYS A 69 -15.38 24.37 14.15
CA CYS A 69 -16.73 24.29 14.73
C CYS A 69 -16.81 25.06 16.05
N ILE A 70 -15.88 24.82 16.98
CA ILE A 70 -15.86 25.53 18.27
C ILE A 70 -15.62 27.03 18.06
N GLY A 71 -14.66 27.40 17.19
CA GLY A 71 -14.37 28.80 16.88
C GLY A 71 -15.58 29.55 16.31
N SER A 72 -16.31 28.92 15.38
CA SER A 72 -17.52 29.50 14.80
C SER A 72 -18.67 29.60 15.80
N MET A 73 -18.84 28.63 16.70
CA MET A 73 -19.84 28.70 17.77
C MET A 73 -19.60 29.90 18.70
N PHE A 74 -18.36 30.11 19.15
CA PHE A 74 -18.03 31.26 19.99
C PHE A 74 -18.19 32.59 19.25
N ALA A 75 -17.82 32.64 17.97
CA ALA A 75 -18.04 33.83 17.13
C ALA A 75 -19.54 34.17 17.02
N ALA A 76 -20.39 33.17 16.79
CA ALA A 76 -21.84 33.35 16.70
C ALA A 76 -22.44 33.87 18.03
N VAL A 77 -22.03 33.31 19.17
CA VAL A 77 -22.48 33.78 20.50
C VAL A 77 -22.00 35.20 20.77
N GLY A 78 -20.75 35.52 20.42
CA GLY A 78 -20.19 36.87 20.57
C GLY A 78 -20.98 37.90 19.75
N LEU A 79 -21.26 37.60 18.48
CA LEU A 79 -22.10 38.45 17.62
C LEU A 79 -23.50 38.63 18.22
N PHE A 80 -24.13 37.56 18.68
CA PHE A 80 -25.45 37.63 19.31
C PHE A 80 -25.44 38.56 20.53
N ALA A 81 -24.43 38.45 21.41
CA ALA A 81 -24.28 39.31 22.58
C ALA A 81 -24.05 40.79 22.22
N THR A 82 -23.32 41.08 21.14
CA THR A 82 -23.15 42.45 20.67
C THR A 82 -24.46 43.05 20.13
N ILE A 83 -25.25 42.27 19.38
CA ILE A 83 -26.53 42.72 18.84
C ILE A 83 -27.53 43.00 19.97
N THR A 84 -27.63 42.10 20.95
CA THR A 84 -28.55 42.31 22.09
C THR A 84 -28.18 43.52 22.92
N LYS A 85 -26.88 43.78 23.13
CA LYS A 85 -26.40 44.99 23.82
C LYS A 85 -26.68 46.29 23.06
N LEU A 86 -26.72 46.26 21.72
CA LEU A 86 -27.04 47.45 20.92
C LEU A 86 -28.55 47.78 20.91
N TRP A 87 -29.41 46.82 21.23
CA TRP A 87 -30.86 46.99 21.32
C TRP A 87 -31.37 47.35 22.72
N HIS A 88 -30.52 47.25 23.75
CA HIS A 88 -30.85 47.51 25.15
C HIS A 88 -30.15 48.75 25.69
#